data_AF-G9QNY7-F1
#
_entry.id   AF-G9QNY7-F1
#
_cell.length_a   1.000
_cell.length_b   1.000
_cell.length_c   1.000
_cell.angle_alpha   90.00
_cell.angle_beta   90.00
_cell.angle_gamma   90.00
#
_symmetry.space_group_name_H-M   'P 1'
#
loop_
_entity.id
_entity.type
_entity.pdbx_description
1 polymer ?
#
loop_
_entity_poly.entity_id
_entity_poly.type
_entity_poly.pdbx_seq_one_letter_code
_entity_poly.pdbx_strand_id
1 'polypeptide(L)'
;MKRILIISLLFLLLSVWPLHPHTNASITGVFLKNSHLVNNISLRSKQTLGDIVVLPEKIGQTIDAEKMIRHLDHLPPTLLKKIDQAGIKIYLFNGKLTDT
;
A
#
# COMPACT_ATOMS: atom_id res chain seq x y z
N MET A 1 28.40 17.52 38.67
CA MET A 1 28.93 16.85 37.45
C MET A 1 28.07 15.68 36.98
N LYS A 2 27.68 14.72 37.84
CA LYS A 2 26.83 13.57 37.46
C LYS A 2 25.49 13.95 36.78
N ARG A 3 24.82 15.00 37.26
CA ARG A 3 23.55 15.48 36.67
C ARG A 3 23.72 16.06 35.25
N ILE A 4 24.85 16.70 34.98
CA ILE A 4 25.16 17.28 33.65
C ILE A 4 25.51 16.17 32.67
N LEU A 5 26.19 15.11 33.12
CA LEU A 5 26.45 13.91 32.31
C LEU A 5 25.15 13.18 31.93
N ILE A 6 24.19 13.09 32.85
CA ILE A 6 22.88 12.46 32.57
C ILE A 6 22.10 13.26 31.52
N ILE A 7 22.11 14.60 31.61
CA ILE A 7 21.44 15.47 30.64
C ILE A 7 22.10 15.37 29.26
N SER A 8 23.42 15.32 29.20
CA SER A 8 24.16 15.15 27.93
C SER A 8 23.90 13.77 27.29
N LEU A 9 23.77 12.72 28.09
CA LEU A 9 23.45 11.37 27.62
C LEU A 9 22.02 11.29 27.08
N LEU A 10 21.07 11.95 27.75
CA LEU A 10 19.68 12.04 27.30
C LEU A 10 19.57 12.78 25.96
N PHE A 11 20.30 13.89 25.80
CA PHE A 11 20.30 14.69 24.57
C PHE A 11 20.89 13.92 23.38
N LEU A 12 21.93 13.11 23.62
CA LEU A 12 22.54 12.24 22.62
C LEU A 12 21.65 11.06 22.21
N LEU A 13 20.79 10.58 23.11
CA LEU A 13 19.78 9.56 22.80
C LEU A 13 18.59 10.11 22.01
N LEU A 14 18.20 11.37 22.26
CA LEU A 14 17.13 12.05 21.52
C LEU A 14 17.56 12.51 20.11
N SER A 15 18.85 12.75 19.87
CA SER A 15 19.35 13.16 18.54
C SER A 15 19.37 12.03 17.51
N VAL A 16 19.05 10.79 17.89
CA VAL A 16 18.92 9.63 16.98
C VAL A 16 17.46 9.37 16.60
N TRP A 17 16.55 10.35 16.75
CA TRP A 17 15.25 10.25 16.11
C TRP A 17 15.43 10.16 14.59
N PRO A 18 14.89 9.12 13.92
CA PRO A 18 15.24 8.90 12.55
C PRO A 18 14.65 10.00 11.69
N LEU A 19 15.49 10.60 10.84
CA LEU A 19 15.04 11.16 9.58
C LEU A 19 14.42 9.99 8.79
N HIS A 20 13.12 9.78 8.94
CA HIS A 20 12.35 8.99 8.00
C HIS A 20 11.99 9.90 6.82
N PRO A 21 12.69 9.85 5.67
CA PRO A 21 12.14 10.46 4.47
C PRO A 21 10.95 9.61 4.06
N HIS A 22 9.78 9.94 4.60
CA HIS A 22 8.53 9.51 4.01
C HIS A 22 8.30 10.36 2.76
N THR A 23 9.03 10.07 1.69
CA THR A 23 8.53 10.34 0.34
C THR A 23 7.38 9.37 0.09
N ASN A 24 6.31 9.51 0.87
CA ASN A 24 5.03 8.94 0.51
C ASN A 24 4.59 9.79 -0.69
N ALA A 25 4.87 9.30 -1.90
CA ALA A 25 4.13 9.78 -3.05
C ALA A 25 2.66 9.72 -2.64
N SER A 26 1.96 10.86 -2.65
CA SER A 26 0.54 10.93 -2.32
C SER A 26 -0.24 10.27 -3.45
N ILE A 27 -0.10 8.96 -3.60
CA ILE A 27 -0.86 8.16 -4.54
C ILE A 27 -2.22 7.94 -3.88
N THR A 28 -3.11 8.88 -4.12
CA THR A 28 -4.49 8.84 -3.64
C THR A 28 -5.23 7.70 -4.34
N GLY A 29 -5.96 6.88 -3.57
CA GLY A 29 -6.69 5.76 -4.13
C GLY A 29 -7.64 5.09 -3.14
N VAL A 30 -8.49 4.21 -3.68
CA VAL A 30 -9.53 3.47 -2.96
C VAL A 30 -9.19 1.99 -3.00
N PHE A 31 -9.14 1.34 -1.83
CA PHE A 31 -8.95 -0.10 -1.77
C PHE A 31 -10.02 -0.85 -2.55
N LEU A 32 -9.64 -1.92 -3.24
CA LEU A 32 -10.53 -2.72 -4.07
C LEU A 32 -11.78 -3.16 -3.29
N LYS A 33 -11.65 -3.56 -2.02
CA LYS A 33 -12.79 -3.97 -1.17
C LYS A 33 -13.85 -2.87 -0.97
N ASN A 34 -13.47 -1.61 -1.09
CA ASN A 34 -14.36 -0.46 -0.94
C ASN A 34 -14.89 0.05 -2.29
N SER A 35 -14.49 -0.56 -3.40
CA SER A 35 -14.91 -0.17 -4.73
C SER A 35 -16.13 -0.97 -5.20
N HIS A 36 -16.96 -0.37 -6.05
CA HIS A 36 -18.07 -1.07 -6.70
C HIS A 36 -17.58 -2.20 -7.63
N LEU A 37 -16.34 -2.12 -8.11
CA LEU A 37 -15.73 -3.09 -9.04
C LEU A 37 -15.64 -4.48 -8.41
N VAL A 38 -15.38 -4.58 -7.10
CA VAL A 38 -15.28 -5.87 -6.39
C VAL A 38 -16.61 -6.64 -6.29
N ASN A 39 -17.74 -5.96 -6.51
CA ASN A 39 -19.06 -6.59 -6.49
C ASN A 39 -19.39 -7.30 -7.81
N ASN A 40 -18.78 -6.85 -8.91
CA ASN A 40 -19.05 -7.37 -10.24
C ASN A 40 -18.09 -8.50 -10.65
N ILE A 41 -17.05 -8.77 -9.85
CA ILE A 41 -16.02 -9.77 -10.15
C ILE A 41 -16.05 -10.89 -9.12
N SER A 42 -16.10 -12.13 -9.61
CA SER A 42 -15.87 -13.32 -8.79
C SER A 42 -14.37 -13.59 -8.69
N LEU A 43 -13.85 -13.56 -7.46
CA LEU A 43 -12.44 -13.74 -7.14
C LEU A 43 -12.28 -14.81 -6.05
N ARG A 44 -11.33 -15.72 -6.22
CA ARG A 44 -10.99 -16.76 -5.23
C ARG A 44 -10.38 -16.15 -3.97
N SER A 45 -9.49 -15.17 -4.14
CA SER A 45 -8.78 -14.46 -3.07
C SER A 45 -9.35 -13.06 -2.85
N LYS A 46 -10.68 -12.90 -2.98
CA LYS A 46 -11.41 -11.62 -2.91
C LYS A 46 -11.01 -10.75 -1.72
N GLN A 47 -10.92 -11.33 -0.52
CA GLN A 47 -10.59 -10.60 0.69
C GLN A 47 -9.15 -10.07 0.65
N THR A 48 -8.17 -10.95 0.41
CA THR A 48 -6.75 -10.56 0.36
C THR A 48 -6.48 -9.56 -0.76
N LEU A 49 -7.04 -9.78 -1.96
CA LEU A 49 -6.94 -8.81 -3.06
C LEU A 49 -7.60 -7.48 -2.70
N GLY A 50 -8.73 -7.52 -2.00
CA GLY A 50 -9.44 -6.35 -1.50
C GLY A 50 -8.60 -5.47 -0.57
N ASP A 51 -7.69 -6.08 0.20
CA ASP A 51 -6.83 -5.41 1.18
C ASP A 51 -5.48 -4.96 0.61
N ILE A 52 -5.01 -5.55 -0.50
CA ILE A 52 -3.72 -5.20 -1.11
C ILE A 52 -3.85 -4.32 -2.36
N VAL A 53 -4.93 -4.45 -3.13
CA VAL A 53 -5.11 -3.69 -4.37
C VAL A 53 -5.74 -2.34 -4.08
N VAL A 54 -5.12 -1.28 -4.57
CA VAL A 54 -5.60 0.11 -4.49
C VAL A 54 -5.89 0.60 -5.90
N LEU A 55 -7.11 1.10 -6.11
CA LEU A 55 -7.60 1.65 -7.36
C LEU A 55 -7.44 3.18 -7.36
N PRO A 56 -7.25 3.81 -8.53
CA PRO A 56 -7.27 5.26 -8.62
C PRO A 56 -8.70 5.77 -8.35
N GLU A 57 -8.83 7.01 -7.84
CA GLU A 57 -10.15 7.60 -7.55
C GLU A 57 -11.09 7.60 -8.76
N LYS A 58 -10.54 7.87 -9.94
CA LYS A 58 -11.25 7.77 -11.21
C LYS A 58 -10.66 6.60 -11.98
N ILE A 59 -11.42 5.53 -12.17
CA ILE A 59 -10.97 4.41 -13.01
C ILE A 59 -11.23 4.80 -14.47
N GLY A 60 -10.17 4.86 -15.28
CA GLY A 60 -10.30 5.20 -16.70
C GLY A 60 -11.07 4.12 -17.48
N GLN A 61 -10.57 2.89 -17.46
CA GLN A 61 -11.19 1.74 -18.13
C GLN A 61 -11.42 0.60 -17.14
N THR A 62 -12.67 0.42 -16.72
CA THR A 62 -13.06 -0.61 -15.73
C THR A 62 -12.71 -2.03 -16.17
N ILE A 63 -12.83 -2.33 -17.48
CA ILE A 63 -12.55 -3.64 -18.06
C ILE A 63 -11.08 -4.03 -17.90
N ASP A 64 -10.16 -3.08 -18.10
CA ASP A 64 -8.72 -3.33 -17.98
C ASP A 64 -8.33 -3.60 -16.53
N ALA A 65 -8.86 -2.79 -15.59
CA ALA A 65 -8.64 -3.00 -14.16
C ALA A 65 -9.16 -4.37 -13.70
N GLU A 66 -10.35 -4.78 -14.15
CA GLU A 66 -10.90 -6.10 -13.87
C GLU A 66 -9.98 -7.22 -14.38
N LYS A 67 -9.50 -7.12 -15.62
CA LYS A 67 -8.61 -8.12 -16.21
C LYS A 67 -7.30 -8.24 -15.42
N MET A 68 -6.73 -7.12 -14.99
CA MET A 68 -5.53 -7.10 -14.14
C MET A 68 -5.79 -7.77 -12.79
N ILE A 69 -6.90 -7.48 -12.14
CA ILE A 69 -7.28 -8.09 -10.85
C ILE A 69 -7.49 -9.60 -11.00
N ARG A 70 -8.16 -10.04 -12.08
CA ARG A 70 -8.33 -11.48 -12.37
C ARG A 70 -6.99 -12.19 -12.56
N HIS A 71 -6.02 -11.55 -13.20
CA HIS A 71 -4.66 -12.10 -13.29
C HIS A 71 -3.99 -12.22 -11.92
N LEU A 72 -4.16 -11.22 -11.04
CA LEU A 72 -3.64 -11.31 -9.67
C LEU A 72 -4.29 -12.45 -8.87
N ASP A 73 -5.57 -12.75 -9.11
CA ASP A 73 -6.30 -13.83 -8.44
C ASP A 73 -5.79 -15.24 -8.78
N HIS A 74 -5.11 -15.38 -9.93
CA HIS A 74 -4.43 -16.62 -10.28
C HIS A 74 -3.17 -16.89 -9.46
N LEU A 75 -2.62 -15.86 -8.79
CA LEU A 75 -1.46 -16.06 -7.92
C LEU A 75 -1.80 -17.03 -6.76
N PRO A 76 -0.81 -17.79 -6.27
CA PRO A 76 -1.01 -18.65 -5.11
C PRO A 76 -1.52 -17.84 -3.91
N PRO A 77 -2.59 -18.28 -3.21
CA PRO A 77 -3.10 -17.56 -2.04
C PRO A 77 -2.06 -17.35 -0.94
N THR A 78 -1.11 -18.29 -0.81
CA THR A 78 0.01 -18.18 0.14
C THR A 78 0.94 -17.02 -0.19
N LEU A 79 1.15 -16.70 -1.47
CA LEU A 79 1.93 -15.55 -1.91
C LEU A 79 1.18 -14.25 -1.63
N LEU A 80 -0.10 -14.18 -2.00
CA LEU A 80 -0.95 -13.02 -1.74
C LEU A 80 -0.99 -12.69 -0.24
N LYS A 81 -1.06 -13.70 0.62
CA LYS A 81 -0.99 -13.54 2.08
C LYS A 81 0.35 -12.96 2.54
N LYS A 82 1.48 -13.42 1.98
CA LYS A 82 2.81 -12.88 2.30
C LYS A 82 2.95 -11.41 1.88
N ILE A 83 2.39 -11.05 0.72
CA ILE A 83 2.35 -9.66 0.24
C ILE A 83 1.60 -8.76 1.24
N ASP A 84 0.41 -9.20 1.67
CA ASP A 84 -0.39 -8.46 2.66
C ASP A 84 0.32 -8.34 4.01
N GLN A 85 0.90 -9.44 4.51
CA GLN A 85 1.65 -9.46 5.77
C GLN A 85 2.90 -8.56 5.75
N ALA A 86 3.53 -8.39 4.58
CA ALA A 86 4.66 -7.49 4.40
C ALA A 86 4.23 -6.02 4.25
N GLY A 87 2.92 -5.72 4.28
CA GLY A 87 2.39 -4.37 4.07
C GLY A 87 2.51 -3.86 2.64
N ILE A 88 2.79 -4.76 1.67
CA ILE A 88 2.97 -4.38 0.27
C ILE A 88 1.59 -4.14 -0.35
N LYS A 89 1.43 -2.99 -1.01
CA LYS A 89 0.21 -2.60 -1.71
C LYS A 89 0.44 -2.53 -3.22
N ILE A 90 -0.55 -2.95 -3.99
CA ILE A 90 -0.54 -2.96 -5.46
C ILE A 90 -1.42 -1.81 -5.93
N TYR A 91 -0.80 -0.74 -6.40
CA TYR A 91 -1.51 0.42 -6.91
C TYR A 91 -1.78 0.27 -8.41
N LEU A 92 -3.04 0.36 -8.80
CA LEU A 92 -3.43 0.67 -10.17
C LEU A 92 -3.51 2.19 -10.31
N PHE A 93 -3.01 2.71 -11.43
CA PHE A 93 -3.01 4.14 -11.71
C PHE A 93 -3.34 4.37 -13.18
N ASN A 94 -3.88 5.55 -13.47
CA ASN A 94 -3.99 6.02 -14.85
C ASN A 94 -2.82 6.96 -15.13
N GLY A 95 -2.25 6.93 -16.32
CA GLY A 95 -1.11 7.78 -16.67
C GLY A 95 0.23 7.16 -16.30
N LYS A 96 1.26 8.00 -16.11
CA LYS A 96 2.62 7.52 -15.81
C LYS A 96 2.83 7.41 -14.31
N LEU A 97 3.76 6.53 -13.92
CA LEU A 97 4.14 6.33 -12.52
C LEU A 97 4.70 7.59 -11.85
N THR A 98 5.26 8.50 -12.65
CA THR A 98 5.85 9.77 -12.19
C THR A 98 4.88 10.94 -12.22
N ASP A 99 3.66 10.75 -12.74
CA ASP A 99 2.67 11.81 -12.79
C ASP A 99 2.06 11.93 -11.38
N THR A 100 2.56 12.88 -10.59
CA THR A 100 2.08 13.24 -9.24
C THR A 100 1.01 14.31 -9.29
#